data_AF-A0AAV7KJ11-F1
#
_entry.id   AF-A0AAV7KJ11-F1
#
_cell.length_a   1.000
_cell.length_b   1.000
_cell.length_c   1.000
_cell.angle_alpha   90.00
_cell.angle_beta   90.00
_cell.angle_gamma   90.00
#
_symmetry.space_group_name_H-M   'P 1'
#
loop_
_entity.id
_entity.type
_entity.pdbx_description
1 polymer ?
#
loop_
_entity_poly.entity_id
_entity_poly.type
_entity_poly.pdbx_seq_one_letter_code
_entity_poly.pdbx_strand_id
1 'polypeptide(L)'
;MVFTVFTTLSLISIGIYLIYYKSKSCKPKVFAKPNSNFSNYIASTCPILNARYFPTWWTPCGHGTTIGRHFFQSRLFLKYKIEELFTKDGRNFITDWYPEPSQNSDYILVIIPGITANSQTPYTEHLCASASKLNLQVVVCNHRGSRDEKVVGEKINCATETQPLIALLDCLKERYPSSKIIALGVSLGGMILTKYLSDAGVNSKVSYGIAVCMPWDCFQTQISLEKSFISRKVYNDKLSGNLRKFTRVNIDNITKATGIRQQDIELMKTISIFDSKVVVPMYGYKSLEEYYMDASPAGRVDRIAIPFISLNTRDDPFVPWRSIPIQEFERNSNSMLLLTEAGGHVGFIEGTIPREGYYLSRLLSEVFQSLIAHSKE
;
A
#
# COMPACT_ATOMS: atom_id res chain seq x y z
N MET A 1 -47.27 -12.82 -21.19
CA MET A 1 -46.05 -13.42 -21.76
C MET A 1 -44.81 -12.57 -21.51
N VAL A 2 -44.78 -11.29 -21.91
CA VAL A 2 -43.62 -10.38 -21.71
C VAL A 2 -43.23 -10.21 -20.23
N PHE A 3 -44.19 -9.96 -19.33
CA PHE A 3 -43.94 -9.81 -17.89
C PHE A 3 -43.29 -11.06 -17.26
N THR A 4 -43.76 -12.25 -17.63
CA THR A 4 -43.23 -13.55 -17.15
C THR A 4 -41.81 -13.81 -17.63
N VAL A 5 -41.46 -13.39 -18.85
CA VAL A 5 -40.09 -13.51 -19.38
C VAL A 5 -39.14 -12.58 -18.62
N PHE A 6 -39.54 -11.33 -18.37
CA PHE A 6 -38.73 -10.37 -17.60
C PHE A 6 -38.50 -10.81 -16.15
N THR A 7 -39.52 -11.33 -15.47
CA THR A 7 -39.36 -11.85 -14.09
C THR A 7 -38.44 -13.06 -14.06
N THR A 8 -38.58 -13.99 -15.01
CA THR A 8 -37.72 -15.18 -15.11
C THR A 8 -36.26 -14.80 -15.37
N LEU A 9 -35.98 -13.90 -16.32
CA LEU A 9 -34.62 -13.41 -16.60
C LEU A 9 -34.01 -12.68 -15.39
N SER A 10 -34.83 -11.93 -14.65
CA SER A 10 -34.39 -11.25 -13.42
C SER A 10 -34.01 -12.23 -12.32
N LEU A 11 -34.82 -13.27 -12.09
CA LEU A 11 -34.53 -14.31 -11.11
C LEU A 11 -33.28 -15.11 -11.47
N ILE A 12 -33.10 -15.44 -12.76
CA ILE A 12 -31.88 -16.09 -13.26
C ILE A 12 -30.66 -15.19 -13.01
N SER A 13 -30.76 -13.91 -13.32
CA SER A 13 -29.67 -12.94 -13.12
C SER A 13 -29.28 -12.80 -11.65
N ILE A 14 -30.28 -12.75 -10.75
CA ILE A 14 -30.06 -12.73 -9.30
C ILE A 14 -29.40 -14.04 -8.86
N GLY A 15 -29.87 -15.20 -9.34
CA GLY A 15 -29.27 -16.49 -9.03
C GLY A 15 -27.80 -16.59 -9.44
N ILE A 16 -27.48 -16.19 -10.67
CA ILE A 16 -26.11 -16.14 -11.19
C ILE A 16 -25.24 -15.20 -10.34
N TYR A 17 -25.76 -14.02 -10.03
CA TYR A 17 -25.06 -13.04 -9.21
C TYR A 17 -24.81 -13.54 -7.77
N LEU A 18 -25.76 -14.24 -7.15
CA LEU A 18 -25.60 -14.82 -5.82
C LEU A 18 -24.53 -15.94 -5.81
N ILE A 19 -24.49 -16.77 -6.85
CA ILE A 19 -23.44 -17.78 -7.03
C ILE A 19 -22.08 -17.09 -7.17
N TYR A 20 -22.00 -16.06 -8.01
CA TYR A 20 -20.80 -15.25 -8.17
C TYR A 20 -20.35 -14.61 -6.85
N TYR A 21 -21.26 -13.95 -6.13
CA TYR A 21 -21.01 -13.31 -4.85
C TYR A 21 -20.50 -14.29 -3.80
N LYS A 22 -21.10 -15.48 -3.72
CA LYS A 22 -20.65 -16.56 -2.83
C LYS A 22 -19.25 -17.06 -3.18
N SER A 23 -18.89 -17.07 -4.47
CA SER A 23 -17.53 -17.43 -4.92
C SER A 23 -16.48 -16.38 -4.51
N LYS A 24 -16.87 -15.10 -4.47
CA LYS A 24 -16.01 -13.99 -4.06
C LYS A 24 -15.91 -13.82 -2.55
N SER A 25 -16.98 -14.17 -1.84
CA SER A 25 -17.01 -14.14 -0.39
C SER A 25 -16.27 -15.36 0.15
N CYS A 26 -14.97 -15.32 0.39
CA CYS A 26 -14.21 -16.47 0.88
C CYS A 26 -13.17 -16.06 1.91
N LYS A 27 -12.55 -17.03 2.58
CA LYS A 27 -11.40 -16.77 3.46
C LYS A 27 -10.17 -16.46 2.60
N PRO A 28 -9.22 -15.62 3.06
CA PRO A 28 -7.97 -15.39 2.36
C PRO A 28 -7.22 -16.71 2.19
N LYS A 29 -6.58 -16.89 1.02
CA LYS A 29 -5.62 -17.97 0.81
C LYS A 29 -4.28 -17.54 1.40
N VAL A 30 -3.66 -18.43 2.16
CA VAL A 30 -2.35 -18.21 2.76
C VAL A 30 -1.32 -18.98 1.95
N PHE A 31 -0.31 -18.28 1.43
CA PHE A 31 0.87 -18.88 0.81
C PHE A 31 2.08 -18.55 1.68
N ALA A 32 2.74 -19.58 2.17
CA ALA A 32 3.90 -19.45 3.03
C ALA A 32 4.72 -20.74 2.94
N LYS A 33 5.98 -20.68 3.37
CA LYS A 33 6.80 -21.88 3.47
C LYS A 33 6.15 -22.92 4.39
N PRO A 34 5.99 -24.18 3.96
CA PRO A 34 5.49 -25.24 4.83
C PRO A 34 6.32 -25.34 6.12
N ASN A 35 5.64 -25.52 7.25
CA ASN A 35 6.26 -25.66 8.58
C ASN A 35 7.08 -24.44 9.06
N SER A 36 6.86 -23.24 8.50
CA SER A 36 7.42 -22.03 9.09
C SER A 36 6.77 -21.73 10.45
N ASN A 37 7.61 -21.54 11.49
CA ASN A 37 7.15 -21.13 12.81
C ASN A 37 6.34 -19.83 12.75
N PHE A 38 6.84 -18.83 12.01
CA PHE A 38 6.18 -17.53 11.90
C PHE A 38 4.79 -17.66 11.23
N SER A 39 4.71 -18.31 10.06
CA SER A 39 3.42 -18.40 9.35
C SER A 39 2.41 -19.25 10.11
N ASN A 40 2.87 -20.33 10.76
CA ASN A 40 2.02 -21.19 11.59
C ASN A 40 1.49 -20.42 12.81
N TYR A 41 2.36 -19.64 13.45
CA TYR A 41 1.98 -18.78 14.57
C TYR A 41 0.86 -17.83 14.17
N ILE A 42 1.09 -17.00 13.14
CA ILE A 42 0.11 -16.02 12.68
C ILE A 42 -1.19 -16.71 12.23
N ALA A 43 -1.11 -17.85 11.54
CA ALA A 43 -2.30 -18.61 11.13
C ALA A 43 -3.14 -19.12 12.33
N SER A 44 -2.48 -19.41 13.47
CA SER A 44 -3.13 -19.91 14.69
C SER A 44 -3.68 -18.79 15.58
N THR A 45 -3.03 -17.61 15.60
CA THR A 45 -3.38 -16.50 16.50
C THR A 45 -4.22 -15.40 15.83
N CYS A 46 -4.44 -15.48 14.51
CA CYS A 46 -5.20 -14.49 13.74
C CYS A 46 -6.50 -15.10 13.17
N PRO A 47 -7.60 -15.13 13.96
CA PRO A 47 -8.87 -15.77 13.58
C PRO A 47 -9.42 -15.33 12.22
N ILE A 48 -9.25 -14.05 11.84
CA ILE A 48 -9.75 -13.52 10.57
C ILE A 48 -9.18 -14.20 9.32
N LEU A 49 -8.04 -14.88 9.44
CA LEU A 49 -7.48 -15.68 8.34
C LEU A 49 -8.33 -16.92 8.02
N ASN A 50 -9.13 -17.37 8.99
CA ASN A 50 -10.11 -18.44 8.83
C ASN A 50 -11.55 -17.92 8.63
N ALA A 51 -11.77 -16.61 8.80
CA ALA A 51 -13.07 -15.98 8.58
C ALA A 51 -13.29 -15.63 7.10
N ARG A 52 -14.56 -15.69 6.68
CA ARG A 52 -14.97 -15.29 5.32
C ARG A 52 -15.00 -13.76 5.22
N TYR A 53 -14.34 -13.21 4.21
CA TYR A 53 -14.56 -11.82 3.79
C TYR A 53 -15.85 -11.72 2.98
N PHE A 54 -16.70 -10.75 3.31
CA PHE A 54 -17.93 -10.46 2.57
C PHE A 54 -17.83 -9.08 1.92
N PRO A 55 -17.40 -9.00 0.64
CA PRO A 55 -17.32 -7.72 -0.05
C PRO A 55 -18.71 -7.06 -0.14
N THR A 56 -18.76 -5.74 -0.23
CA THR A 56 -20.03 -5.05 -0.46
C THR A 56 -20.69 -5.56 -1.74
N TRP A 57 -21.93 -6.06 -1.63
CA TRP A 57 -22.57 -6.81 -2.71
C TRP A 57 -22.75 -5.96 -3.99
N TRP A 58 -23.16 -4.70 -3.88
CA TRP A 58 -23.33 -3.84 -5.05
C TRP A 58 -22.01 -3.37 -5.70
N THR A 59 -20.85 -3.82 -5.22
CA THR A 59 -19.54 -3.66 -5.90
C THR A 59 -19.02 -4.99 -6.44
N PRO A 60 -19.55 -5.50 -7.57
CA PRO A 60 -19.30 -6.87 -8.00
C PRO A 60 -17.88 -7.13 -8.48
N CYS A 61 -17.08 -6.11 -8.80
CA CYS A 61 -15.72 -6.29 -9.32
C CYS A 61 -14.72 -5.42 -8.56
N GLY A 62 -13.43 -5.68 -8.76
CA GLY A 62 -12.37 -4.92 -8.11
C GLY A 62 -12.39 -3.44 -8.45
N HIS A 63 -12.83 -3.06 -9.66
CA HIS A 63 -13.05 -1.64 -10.00
C HIS A 63 -14.11 -1.01 -9.10
N GLY A 64 -15.28 -1.66 -8.98
CA GLY A 64 -16.37 -1.20 -8.13
C GLY A 64 -15.95 -1.07 -6.67
N THR A 65 -15.19 -2.04 -6.16
CA THR A 65 -14.69 -2.02 -4.77
C THR A 65 -13.68 -0.89 -4.55
N THR A 66 -12.73 -0.71 -5.48
CA THR A 66 -11.71 0.35 -5.43
C THR A 66 -12.34 1.74 -5.46
N ILE A 67 -13.28 1.95 -6.39
CA ILE A 67 -13.98 3.24 -6.59
C ILE A 67 -14.96 3.47 -5.44
N GLY A 68 -15.72 2.45 -5.05
CA GLY A 68 -16.70 2.51 -3.97
C GLY A 68 -16.07 2.99 -2.66
N ARG A 69 -14.88 2.48 -2.29
CA ARG A 69 -14.16 2.99 -1.12
C ARG A 69 -13.96 4.50 -1.17
N HIS A 70 -13.52 5.05 -2.32
CA HIS A 70 -13.23 6.48 -2.44
C HIS A 70 -14.46 7.35 -2.14
N PHE A 71 -15.65 6.92 -2.52
CA PHE A 71 -16.89 7.67 -2.34
C PHE A 71 -17.60 7.43 -1.01
N PHE A 72 -17.50 6.21 -0.46
CA PHE A 72 -18.28 5.81 0.71
C PHE A 72 -17.48 5.79 2.01
N GLN A 73 -16.14 5.78 1.95
CA GLN A 73 -15.33 5.78 3.15
C GLN A 73 -15.40 7.09 3.91
N SER A 74 -15.71 7.01 5.20
CA SER A 74 -15.78 8.19 6.05
C SER A 74 -14.40 8.82 6.23
N ARG A 75 -14.39 10.15 6.39
CA ARG A 75 -13.22 10.90 6.82
C ARG A 75 -13.23 11.00 8.33
N LEU A 76 -12.07 10.74 8.96
CA LEU A 76 -11.92 10.85 10.41
C LEU A 76 -11.31 12.18 10.83
N PHE A 77 -10.66 12.91 9.91
CA PHE A 77 -10.05 14.21 10.17
C PHE A 77 -9.15 14.21 11.41
N LEU A 78 -8.26 13.22 11.51
CA LEU A 78 -7.35 13.08 12.64
C LEU A 78 -6.43 14.31 12.76
N LYS A 79 -6.13 14.69 14.00
CA LYS A 79 -5.17 15.75 14.32
C LYS A 79 -3.79 15.10 14.52
N TYR A 80 -2.86 15.47 13.65
CA TYR A 80 -1.50 14.94 13.66
C TYR A 80 -0.53 15.96 14.27
N LYS A 81 0.48 15.45 14.98
CA LYS A 81 1.68 16.25 15.29
C LYS A 81 2.66 16.10 14.13
N ILE A 82 2.87 17.19 13.40
CA ILE A 82 3.79 17.24 12.27
C ILE A 82 5.22 17.39 12.80
N GLU A 83 6.14 16.59 12.28
CA GLU A 83 7.58 16.71 12.50
C GLU A 83 8.32 16.63 11.16
N GLU A 84 9.12 17.64 10.86
CA GLU A 84 10.01 17.64 9.70
C GLU A 84 11.32 16.94 10.04
N LEU A 85 11.74 16.02 9.16
CA LEU A 85 12.98 15.28 9.27
C LEU A 85 13.80 15.45 8.00
N PHE A 86 15.09 15.14 8.09
CA PHE A 86 16.03 15.26 6.98
C PHE A 86 16.72 13.92 6.76
N THR A 87 16.91 13.57 5.48
CA THR A 87 17.82 12.47 5.12
C THR A 87 19.27 12.91 5.24
N LYS A 88 20.21 11.95 5.24
CA LYS A 88 21.65 12.21 5.39
C LYS A 88 22.23 13.20 4.38
N ASP A 89 21.60 13.33 3.22
CA ASP A 89 21.95 14.28 2.18
C ASP A 89 21.18 15.61 2.25
N GLY A 90 20.59 15.92 3.41
CA GLY A 90 20.01 17.23 3.72
C GLY A 90 18.64 17.50 3.08
N ARG A 91 17.99 16.50 2.48
CA ARG A 91 16.68 16.66 1.85
C ARG A 91 15.57 16.45 2.89
N ASN A 92 14.56 17.32 2.92
CA ASN A 92 13.47 17.28 3.89
C ASN A 92 12.31 16.33 3.52
N PHE A 93 11.62 15.86 4.55
CA PHE A 93 10.32 15.19 4.45
C PHE A 93 9.58 15.33 5.78
N ILE A 94 8.25 15.32 5.73
CA ILE A 94 7.43 15.38 6.94
C ILE A 94 6.94 14.01 7.40
N THR A 95 6.83 13.90 8.72
CA THR A 95 6.19 12.79 9.41
C THR A 95 4.99 13.30 10.20
N ASP A 96 3.93 12.50 10.24
CA ASP A 96 2.71 12.82 10.98
C ASP A 96 2.48 11.80 12.08
N TRP A 97 2.56 12.25 13.32
CA TRP A 97 2.40 11.40 14.50
C TRP A 97 0.94 11.37 14.96
N TYR A 98 0.47 10.17 15.33
CA TYR A 98 -0.84 9.95 15.92
C TYR A 98 -0.86 8.76 16.89
N PRO A 99 -1.47 8.90 18.09
CA PRO A 99 -1.78 10.17 18.75
C PRO A 99 -0.50 11.01 18.97
N GLU A 100 -0.60 12.12 19.69
CA GLU A 100 0.61 12.89 20.02
C GLU A 100 1.70 11.98 20.63
N PRO A 101 2.98 12.15 20.26
CA PRO A 101 4.05 11.26 20.66
C PRO A 101 4.12 11.08 22.18
N SER A 102 4.13 9.83 22.63
CA SER A 102 4.37 9.48 24.04
C SER A 102 5.75 8.86 24.22
N GLN A 103 6.39 9.10 25.37
CA GLN A 103 7.73 8.54 25.67
C GLN A 103 7.72 7.02 25.92
N ASN A 104 6.56 6.43 26.21
CA ASN A 104 6.44 5.05 26.69
C ASN A 104 5.60 4.18 25.76
N SER A 105 6.11 3.87 24.56
CA SER A 105 5.44 2.93 23.65
C SER A 105 6.34 1.76 23.30
N ASP A 106 5.94 0.55 23.66
CA ASP A 106 6.68 -0.68 23.33
C ASP A 106 6.73 -0.95 21.81
N TYR A 107 5.77 -0.40 21.06
CA TYR A 107 5.61 -0.65 19.64
C TYR A 107 5.25 0.63 18.88
N ILE A 108 6.03 0.89 17.83
CA ILE A 108 5.80 2.00 16.91
C ILE A 108 5.37 1.45 15.56
N LEU A 109 4.20 1.88 15.08
CA LEU A 109 3.72 1.60 13.74
C LEU A 109 4.15 2.72 12.79
N VAL A 110 5.04 2.39 11.86
CA VAL A 110 5.41 3.26 10.74
C VAL A 110 4.51 2.96 9.55
N ILE A 111 3.71 3.93 9.11
CA ILE A 111 2.87 3.80 7.92
C ILE A 111 3.54 4.51 6.74
N ILE A 112 3.70 3.82 5.62
CA ILE A 112 4.24 4.36 4.36
C ILE A 112 3.09 4.40 3.35
N PRO A 113 2.58 5.60 3.00
CA PRO A 113 1.42 5.74 2.11
C PRO A 113 1.68 5.27 0.68
N GLY A 114 0.61 5.16 -0.12
CA GLY A 114 0.69 4.92 -1.55
C GLY A 114 1.04 6.17 -2.36
N ILE A 115 1.15 6.02 -3.67
CA ILE A 115 1.44 7.12 -4.58
C ILE A 115 0.34 8.20 -4.49
N THR A 116 0.72 9.47 -4.39
CA THR A 116 -0.18 10.63 -4.20
C THR A 116 -1.04 10.61 -2.93
N ALA A 117 -0.83 9.63 -2.04
CA ALA A 117 -1.48 9.55 -0.74
C ALA A 117 -0.58 10.12 0.36
N ASN A 118 -1.18 10.37 1.52
CA ASN A 118 -0.52 10.91 2.72
C ASN A 118 -1.34 10.55 3.97
N SER A 119 -0.96 11.09 5.13
CA SER A 119 -1.65 10.94 6.41
C SER A 119 -3.14 11.33 6.40
N GLN A 120 -3.54 12.28 5.54
CA GLN A 120 -4.93 12.75 5.42
C GLN A 120 -5.75 11.95 4.41
N THR A 121 -5.17 10.91 3.79
CA THR A 121 -5.95 10.03 2.93
C THR A 121 -6.84 9.14 3.81
N PRO A 122 -8.15 8.98 3.51
CA PRO A 122 -9.08 8.27 4.39
C PRO A 122 -8.58 6.92 4.88
N TYR A 123 -8.01 6.09 4.01
CA TYR A 123 -7.49 4.80 4.45
C TYR A 123 -6.34 4.94 5.47
N THR A 124 -5.46 5.93 5.30
CA THR A 124 -4.38 6.19 6.26
C THR A 124 -4.95 6.64 7.60
N GLU A 125 -5.96 7.54 7.59
CA GLU A 125 -6.66 7.97 8.81
C GLU A 125 -7.27 6.77 9.56
N HIS A 126 -7.95 5.87 8.85
CA HIS A 126 -8.55 4.67 9.44
C HIS A 126 -7.51 3.68 9.97
N LEU A 127 -6.35 3.55 9.30
CA LEU A 127 -5.24 2.73 9.80
C LEU A 127 -4.64 3.32 11.08
N CYS A 128 -4.38 4.62 11.12
CA CYS A 128 -3.92 5.34 12.31
C CYS A 128 -4.88 5.15 13.48
N ALA A 129 -6.19 5.34 13.26
CA ALA A 129 -7.21 5.19 14.29
C ALA A 129 -7.39 3.74 14.77
N SER A 130 -7.19 2.75 13.89
CA SER A 130 -7.28 1.33 14.27
C SER A 130 -6.07 0.89 15.09
N ALA A 131 -4.87 1.33 14.69
CA ALA A 131 -3.62 1.04 15.39
C ALA A 131 -3.57 1.72 16.77
N SER A 132 -4.04 2.96 16.90
CA SER A 132 -4.04 3.67 18.18
C SER A 132 -4.95 3.01 19.22
N LYS A 133 -6.06 2.37 18.81
CA LYS A 133 -6.91 1.57 19.69
C LYS A 133 -6.20 0.34 20.29
N LEU A 134 -5.09 -0.07 19.69
CA LEU A 134 -4.21 -1.14 20.18
C LEU A 134 -3.00 -0.60 20.96
N ASN A 135 -3.02 0.68 21.35
CA ASN A 135 -1.94 1.38 22.05
C ASN A 135 -0.60 1.42 21.28
N LEU A 136 -0.66 1.30 19.94
CA LEU A 136 0.51 1.51 19.09
C LEU A 136 0.74 3.02 18.91
N GLN A 137 1.99 3.47 19.10
CA GLN A 137 2.39 4.80 18.65
C GLN A 137 2.47 4.78 17.12
N VAL A 138 1.72 5.63 16.42
CA VAL A 138 1.72 5.68 14.96
C VAL A 138 2.52 6.88 14.47
N VAL A 139 3.32 6.66 13.43
CA VAL A 139 3.96 7.70 12.65
C VAL A 139 3.78 7.41 11.16
N VAL A 140 3.24 8.37 10.42
CA VAL A 140 3.10 8.28 8.96
C VAL A 140 4.35 8.92 8.34
N CYS A 141 5.12 8.13 7.58
CA CYS A 141 6.24 8.60 6.79
C CYS A 141 5.72 9.11 5.45
N ASN A 142 5.41 10.40 5.35
CA ASN A 142 4.89 10.95 4.10
C ASN A 142 6.00 11.02 3.04
N HIS A 143 5.60 10.83 1.78
CA HIS A 143 6.48 11.02 0.64
C HIS A 143 6.85 12.50 0.50
N ARG A 144 8.09 12.79 0.08
CA ARG A 144 8.58 14.16 -0.12
C ARG A 144 7.61 15.02 -0.94
N GLY A 145 7.31 16.22 -0.43
CA GLY A 145 6.40 17.17 -1.05
C GLY A 145 4.94 16.73 -1.08
N SER A 146 4.59 15.71 -0.30
CA SER A 146 3.20 15.45 0.07
C SER A 146 2.70 16.50 1.06
N ARG A 147 1.38 16.58 1.22
CA ARG A 147 0.70 17.59 2.05
C ARG A 147 1.10 19.05 1.75
N ASP A 148 1.30 19.34 0.47
CA ASP A 148 1.66 20.68 -0.03
C ASP A 148 2.97 21.25 0.57
N GLU A 149 3.84 20.37 1.09
CA GLU A 149 5.21 20.70 1.49
C GLU A 149 6.05 21.05 0.24
N LYS A 150 6.93 22.05 0.36
CA LYS A 150 7.93 22.33 -0.68
C LYS A 150 9.10 21.36 -0.53
N VAL A 151 9.49 20.72 -1.64
CA VAL A 151 10.63 19.80 -1.63
C VAL A 151 11.94 20.58 -1.56
N VAL A 152 12.81 20.25 -0.59
CA VAL A 152 14.20 20.71 -0.55
C VAL A 152 15.06 19.75 -1.36
N GLY A 153 15.80 20.31 -2.32
CA GLY A 153 16.66 19.56 -3.24
C GLY A 153 15.96 19.08 -4.50
N GLU A 154 16.72 18.38 -5.33
CA GLU A 154 16.33 18.03 -6.70
C GLU A 154 15.56 16.71 -6.82
N LYS A 155 15.64 15.84 -5.80
CA LYS A 155 15.06 14.49 -5.83
C LYS A 155 13.67 14.43 -5.20
N ILE A 156 12.70 13.97 -5.99
CA ILE A 156 11.32 13.71 -5.57
C ILE A 156 11.14 12.25 -5.18
N ASN A 157 10.01 11.88 -4.59
CA ASN A 157 9.74 10.49 -4.23
C ASN A 157 9.50 9.58 -5.46
N CYS A 158 9.99 8.34 -5.41
CA CYS A 158 9.71 7.28 -6.39
C CYS A 158 9.66 5.89 -5.72
N ALA A 159 9.41 4.83 -6.48
CA ALA A 159 9.25 3.48 -5.92
C ALA A 159 10.55 2.89 -5.32
N THR A 160 11.70 3.43 -5.68
CA THR A 160 13.02 2.97 -5.22
C THR A 160 13.63 3.85 -4.13
N GLU A 161 12.96 4.96 -3.76
CA GLU A 161 13.46 5.93 -2.78
C GLU A 161 13.17 5.47 -1.35
N THR A 162 14.17 4.87 -0.71
CA THR A 162 14.09 4.35 0.66
C THR A 162 14.66 5.30 1.71
N GLN A 163 15.33 6.39 1.31
CA GLN A 163 16.06 7.26 2.24
C GLN A 163 15.18 7.90 3.32
N PRO A 164 13.96 8.43 3.02
CA PRO A 164 13.09 8.95 4.06
C PRO A 164 12.72 7.91 5.12
N LEU A 165 12.42 6.68 4.70
CA LEU A 165 12.15 5.57 5.61
C LEU A 165 13.37 5.26 6.48
N ILE A 166 14.56 5.16 5.89
CA ILE A 166 15.81 4.89 6.63
C ILE A 166 16.06 5.98 7.68
N ALA A 167 15.94 7.27 7.31
CA ALA A 167 16.13 8.39 8.22
C ALA A 167 15.12 8.39 9.37
N LEU A 168 13.85 8.08 9.09
CA LEU A 168 12.85 7.93 10.14
C LEU A 168 13.21 6.76 11.07
N LEU A 169 13.59 5.60 10.54
CA LEU A 169 13.96 4.44 11.35
C LEU A 169 15.20 4.70 12.23
N ASP A 170 16.17 5.46 11.73
CA ASP A 170 17.34 5.93 12.51
C ASP A 170 16.87 6.81 13.68
N CYS A 171 16.04 7.82 13.41
CA CYS A 171 15.47 8.69 14.44
C CYS A 171 14.65 7.91 15.48
N LEU A 172 13.84 6.94 15.04
CA LEU A 172 13.04 6.11 15.95
C LEU A 172 13.92 5.24 16.86
N LYS A 173 15.00 4.67 16.34
CA LYS A 173 15.91 3.85 17.15
C LYS A 173 16.75 4.67 18.12
N GLU A 174 17.01 5.94 17.82
CA GLU A 174 17.65 6.86 18.75
C GLU A 174 16.68 7.32 19.86
N ARG A 175 15.46 7.73 19.48
CA ARG A 175 14.47 8.28 20.41
C ARG A 175 13.78 7.22 21.26
N TYR A 176 13.59 6.02 20.71
CA TYR A 176 12.87 4.91 21.33
C TYR A 176 13.63 3.59 21.17
N PRO A 177 14.81 3.45 21.82
CA PRO A 177 15.73 2.34 21.58
C PRO A 177 15.12 0.96 21.88
N SER A 178 14.25 0.89 22.89
CA SER A 178 13.60 -0.37 23.31
C SER A 178 12.37 -0.73 22.47
N SER A 179 11.83 0.20 21.67
CA SER A 179 10.59 -0.02 20.95
C SER A 179 10.79 -0.90 19.72
N LYS A 180 9.87 -1.85 19.54
CA LYS A 180 9.78 -2.65 18.32
C LYS A 180 9.08 -1.84 17.24
N ILE A 181 9.57 -1.94 16.01
CA ILE A 181 9.02 -1.17 14.88
C ILE A 181 8.23 -2.12 13.98
N ILE A 182 6.95 -1.84 13.81
CA ILE A 182 6.10 -2.46 12.78
C ILE A 182 6.04 -1.47 11.62
N ALA A 183 6.42 -1.88 10.42
CA ALA A 183 6.32 -1.04 9.23
C ALA A 183 5.20 -1.56 8.31
N LEU A 184 4.27 -0.70 7.94
CA LEU A 184 3.14 -1.00 7.07
C LEU A 184 3.19 -0.12 5.82
N GLY A 185 3.48 -0.72 4.67
CA GLY A 185 3.49 -0.06 3.37
C GLY A 185 2.23 -0.35 2.57
N VAL A 186 1.61 0.68 1.99
CA VAL A 186 0.41 0.53 1.15
C VAL A 186 0.73 0.90 -0.29
N SER A 187 0.40 0.03 -1.25
CA SER A 187 0.65 0.25 -2.69
C SER A 187 2.13 0.62 -2.94
N LEU A 188 2.44 1.82 -3.45
CA LEU A 188 3.81 2.33 -3.59
C LEU A 188 4.64 2.21 -2.29
N GLY A 189 4.04 2.51 -1.13
CA GLY A 189 4.73 2.41 0.15
C GLY A 189 5.12 0.97 0.50
N GLY A 190 4.36 -0.01 0.01
CA GLY A 190 4.72 -1.42 0.11
C GLY A 190 5.97 -1.75 -0.70
N MET A 191 6.11 -1.16 -1.90
CA MET A 191 7.28 -1.36 -2.76
C MET A 191 8.55 -0.81 -2.10
N ILE A 192 8.47 0.42 -1.59
CA ILE A 192 9.56 1.07 -0.86
C ILE A 192 9.96 0.25 0.38
N LEU A 193 8.97 -0.20 1.17
CA LEU A 193 9.22 -1.06 2.33
C LEU A 193 9.90 -2.36 1.93
N THR A 194 9.40 -3.05 0.91
CA THR A 194 9.93 -4.35 0.47
C THR A 194 11.36 -4.21 -0.05
N LYS A 195 11.67 -3.14 -0.79
CA LYS A 195 13.04 -2.82 -1.21
C LYS A 195 13.94 -2.65 0.02
N TYR A 196 13.57 -1.78 0.96
CA TYR A 196 14.31 -1.57 2.21
C TYR A 196 14.55 -2.87 2.98
N LEU A 197 13.50 -3.68 3.20
CA LEU A 197 13.61 -4.94 3.94
C LEU A 197 14.54 -5.93 3.24
N SER A 198 14.50 -5.99 1.91
CA SER A 198 15.36 -6.89 1.13
C SER A 198 16.82 -6.44 1.11
N ASP A 199 17.07 -5.13 1.11
CA ASP A 199 18.42 -4.56 1.09
C ASP A 199 19.05 -4.58 2.49
N ALA A 200 18.25 -4.36 3.54
CA ALA A 200 18.71 -4.40 4.92
C ALA A 200 18.90 -5.83 5.44
N GLY A 201 18.08 -6.78 5.00
CA GLY A 201 18.14 -8.18 5.44
C GLY A 201 18.12 -8.29 6.97
N VAL A 202 19.11 -9.00 7.53
CA VAL A 202 19.27 -9.18 8.99
C VAL A 202 19.56 -7.89 9.75
N ASN A 203 20.03 -6.84 9.07
CA ASN A 203 20.35 -5.54 9.68
C ASN A 203 19.13 -4.59 9.70
N SER A 204 17.93 -5.08 9.37
CA SER A 204 16.71 -4.27 9.39
C SER A 204 16.43 -3.73 10.80
N LYS A 205 16.18 -2.41 10.89
CA LYS A 205 15.64 -1.76 12.09
C LYS A 205 14.15 -2.07 12.33
N VAL A 206 13.47 -2.61 11.33
CA VAL A 206 12.05 -3.01 11.38
C VAL A 206 11.97 -4.42 11.95
N SER A 207 11.14 -4.58 12.98
CA SER A 207 10.87 -5.87 13.62
C SER A 207 9.83 -6.69 12.84
N TYR A 208 8.84 -6.03 12.25
CA TYR A 208 7.77 -6.68 11.47
C TYR A 208 7.37 -5.82 10.27
N GLY A 209 7.28 -6.43 9.08
CA GLY A 209 6.88 -5.74 7.86
C GLY A 209 5.51 -6.19 7.37
N ILE A 210 4.69 -5.25 6.89
CA ILE A 210 3.40 -5.55 6.26
C ILE A 210 3.26 -4.74 4.97
N ALA A 211 2.88 -5.39 3.87
CA ALA A 211 2.60 -4.73 2.61
C ALA A 211 1.15 -4.97 2.18
N VAL A 212 0.42 -3.93 1.79
CA VAL A 212 -0.99 -4.01 1.36
C VAL A 212 -1.15 -3.54 -0.08
N CYS A 213 -1.71 -4.39 -0.94
CA CYS A 213 -1.96 -4.16 -2.37
C CYS A 213 -0.74 -3.57 -3.10
N MET A 214 0.45 -4.05 -2.75
CA MET A 214 1.68 -3.64 -3.41
C MET A 214 1.72 -4.17 -4.86
N PRO A 215 2.05 -3.34 -5.85
CA PRO A 215 2.47 -3.78 -7.17
C PRO A 215 3.75 -4.61 -7.10
N TRP A 216 3.68 -5.88 -7.53
CA TRP A 216 4.83 -6.79 -7.52
C TRP A 216 5.72 -6.68 -8.76
N ASP A 217 5.16 -6.21 -9.86
CA ASP A 217 5.82 -6.04 -11.15
C ASP A 217 5.32 -4.73 -11.78
N CYS A 218 6.23 -3.77 -11.94
CA CYS A 218 5.90 -2.44 -12.47
C CYS A 218 5.43 -2.48 -13.93
N PHE A 219 5.96 -3.39 -14.74
CA PHE A 219 5.54 -3.53 -16.14
C PHE A 219 4.12 -4.06 -16.23
N GLN A 220 3.80 -5.10 -15.47
CA GLN A 220 2.45 -5.68 -15.43
C GLN A 220 1.44 -4.68 -14.87
N THR A 221 1.84 -3.90 -13.86
CA THR A 221 1.00 -2.82 -13.33
C THR A 221 0.80 -1.68 -14.32
N GLN A 222 1.83 -1.25 -15.05
CA GLN A 222 1.68 -0.29 -16.16
C GLN A 222 0.66 -0.81 -17.17
N ILE A 223 0.84 -2.04 -17.66
CA ILE A 223 -0.07 -2.65 -18.63
C ILE A 223 -1.50 -2.66 -18.08
N SER A 224 -1.71 -3.06 -16.82
CA SER A 224 -3.04 -3.08 -16.20
C SER A 224 -3.69 -1.69 -16.13
N LEU A 225 -2.89 -0.68 -15.77
CA LEU A 225 -3.35 0.71 -15.64
C LEU A 225 -3.60 1.40 -16.99
N GLU A 226 -3.00 0.91 -18.07
CA GLU A 226 -3.08 1.54 -19.39
C GLU A 226 -3.92 0.75 -20.40
N LYS A 227 -4.23 -0.53 -20.13
CA LYS A 227 -4.95 -1.39 -21.06
C LYS A 227 -6.43 -1.03 -21.23
N SER A 228 -7.15 -0.79 -20.13
CA SER A 228 -8.61 -0.59 -20.16
C SER A 228 -8.98 0.89 -20.12
N PHE A 229 -10.12 1.24 -20.74
CA PHE A 229 -10.65 2.60 -20.70
C PHE A 229 -10.88 3.07 -19.25
N ILE A 230 -11.45 2.21 -18.41
CA ILE A 230 -11.69 2.50 -16.99
C ILE A 230 -10.36 2.75 -16.27
N SER A 231 -9.36 1.87 -16.48
CA SER A 231 -8.05 2.02 -15.84
C SER A 231 -7.38 3.34 -16.20
N ARG A 232 -7.40 3.69 -17.49
CA ARG A 232 -6.83 4.96 -17.99
C ARG A 232 -7.57 6.17 -17.45
N LYS A 233 -8.90 6.20 -17.58
CA LYS A 233 -9.71 7.40 -17.28
C LYS A 233 -9.99 7.62 -15.81
N VAL A 234 -10.12 6.55 -15.03
CA VAL A 234 -10.46 6.65 -13.60
C VAL A 234 -9.19 6.70 -12.74
N TYR A 235 -8.21 5.85 -13.03
CA TYR A 235 -7.02 5.74 -12.18
C TYR A 235 -5.84 6.52 -12.72
N ASN A 236 -5.44 6.24 -13.96
CA ASN A 236 -4.21 6.80 -14.53
C ASN A 236 -4.31 8.32 -14.72
N ASP A 237 -5.42 8.82 -15.28
CA ASP A 237 -5.69 10.26 -15.43
C ASP A 237 -5.71 10.98 -14.07
N LYS A 238 -6.28 10.35 -13.02
CA LYS A 238 -6.32 10.91 -11.67
C LYS A 238 -4.93 10.97 -11.02
N LEU A 239 -4.20 9.85 -11.06
CA LEU A 239 -2.85 9.75 -10.46
C LEU A 239 -1.85 10.63 -11.21
N SER A 240 -1.82 10.57 -12.54
CA SER A 240 -1.01 11.46 -13.36
C SER A 240 -1.40 12.93 -13.16
N GLY A 241 -2.69 13.24 -12.99
CA GLY A 241 -3.16 14.59 -12.67
C GLY A 241 -2.57 15.12 -11.35
N ASN A 242 -2.56 14.29 -10.32
CA ASN A 242 -1.93 14.62 -9.04
C ASN A 242 -0.41 14.79 -9.18
N LEU A 243 0.26 13.91 -9.95
CA LEU A 243 1.70 14.02 -10.22
C LEU A 243 2.04 15.27 -11.04
N ARG A 244 1.20 15.65 -12.01
CA ARG A 244 1.31 16.93 -12.73
C ARG A 244 1.15 18.11 -11.78
N LYS A 245 0.16 18.09 -10.88
CA LYS A 245 0.00 19.14 -9.84
C LYS A 245 1.26 19.26 -8.99
N PHE A 246 1.77 18.13 -8.49
CA PHE A 246 3.02 18.08 -7.73
C PHE A 246 4.21 18.64 -8.51
N THR A 247 4.31 18.29 -9.80
CA THR A 247 5.36 18.77 -10.69
C THR A 247 5.30 20.29 -10.85
N ARG A 248 4.11 20.87 -11.04
CA ARG A 248 3.95 22.32 -11.16
C ARG A 248 4.42 23.07 -9.91
N VAL A 249 4.16 22.51 -8.72
CA VAL A 249 4.58 23.13 -7.45
C VAL A 249 6.10 23.08 -7.28
N ASN A 250 6.75 22.05 -7.80
CA ASN A 250 8.20 21.81 -7.63
C ASN A 250 8.99 21.97 -8.93
N ILE A 251 8.47 22.72 -9.90
CA ILE A 251 9.00 22.75 -11.27
C ILE A 251 10.44 23.25 -11.32
N ASP A 252 10.83 24.20 -10.47
CA ASP A 252 12.20 24.73 -10.46
C ASP A 252 13.23 23.65 -10.13
N ASN A 253 12.95 22.81 -9.12
CA ASN A 253 13.82 21.71 -8.72
C ASN A 253 13.79 20.58 -9.75
N ILE A 254 12.61 20.26 -10.30
CA ILE A 254 12.46 19.22 -11.33
C ILE A 254 13.14 19.62 -12.63
N THR A 255 13.08 20.90 -13.02
CA THR A 255 13.74 21.44 -14.21
C THR A 255 15.25 21.29 -14.09
N LYS A 256 15.82 21.64 -12.93
CA LYS A 256 17.27 21.47 -12.67
C LYS A 256 17.71 20.02 -12.79
N ALA A 257 16.90 19.09 -12.26
CA ALA A 257 17.21 17.67 -12.24
C ALA A 257 17.01 16.96 -13.60
N THR A 258 16.03 17.38 -14.39
CA THR A 258 15.55 16.59 -15.55
C THR A 258 15.46 17.37 -16.86
N GLY A 259 15.56 18.70 -16.82
CA GLY A 259 15.34 19.58 -17.97
C GLY A 259 13.87 19.77 -18.39
N ILE A 260 12.93 19.14 -17.67
CA ILE A 260 11.48 19.28 -17.90
C ILE A 260 11.02 20.70 -17.61
N ARG A 261 10.27 21.30 -18.54
CA ARG A 261 9.72 22.66 -18.41
C ARG A 261 8.21 22.63 -18.20
N GLN A 262 7.65 23.78 -17.84
CA GLN A 262 6.22 23.94 -17.59
C GLN A 262 5.33 23.39 -18.72
N GLN A 263 5.72 23.58 -19.98
CA GLN A 263 5.00 23.13 -21.17
C GLN A 263 4.94 21.60 -21.31
N ASP A 264 5.93 20.88 -20.77
CA ASP A 264 6.02 19.43 -20.87
C ASP A 264 5.09 18.73 -19.87
N ILE A 265 4.61 19.46 -18.85
CA ILE A 265 3.81 18.89 -17.77
C ILE A 265 2.52 18.26 -18.29
N GLU A 266 1.82 18.92 -19.22
CA GLU A 266 0.55 18.40 -19.77
C GLU A 266 0.71 17.14 -20.63
N LEU A 267 1.94 16.82 -21.05
CA LEU A 267 2.25 15.60 -21.81
C LEU A 267 2.30 14.37 -20.90
N MET A 268 2.51 14.55 -19.58
CA MET A 268 2.55 13.47 -18.58
C MET A 268 1.15 12.96 -18.24
N LYS A 269 0.51 12.31 -19.21
CA LYS A 269 -0.86 11.79 -19.13
C LYS A 269 -0.95 10.42 -18.46
N THR A 270 0.17 9.72 -18.32
CA THR A 270 0.24 8.44 -17.60
C THR A 270 1.36 8.44 -16.58
N ILE A 271 1.27 7.54 -15.59
CA ILE A 271 2.34 7.30 -14.62
C ILE A 271 3.63 6.89 -15.34
N SER A 272 3.57 6.02 -16.36
CA SER A 272 4.74 5.61 -17.14
C SER A 272 5.43 6.77 -17.86
N ILE A 273 4.66 7.71 -18.43
CA ILE A 273 5.23 8.91 -19.05
C ILE A 273 5.86 9.80 -17.99
N PHE A 274 5.21 9.97 -16.84
CA PHE A 274 5.79 10.71 -15.71
C PHE A 274 7.11 10.08 -15.26
N ASP A 275 7.13 8.77 -15.04
CA ASP A 275 8.32 8.04 -14.63
C ASP A 275 9.44 8.17 -15.66
N SER A 276 9.14 8.00 -16.95
CA SER A 276 10.11 8.16 -18.04
C SER A 276 10.67 9.58 -18.15
N LYS A 277 9.84 10.61 -17.94
CA LYS A 277 10.22 12.01 -18.11
C LYS A 277 10.84 12.64 -16.87
N VAL A 278 10.50 12.14 -15.68
CA VAL A 278 10.89 12.75 -14.40
C VAL A 278 11.76 11.79 -13.61
N VAL A 279 11.27 10.60 -13.27
CA VAL A 279 11.97 9.69 -12.36
C VAL A 279 13.24 9.13 -12.99
N VAL A 280 13.17 8.61 -14.21
CA VAL A 280 14.30 8.03 -14.95
C VAL A 280 15.49 8.99 -15.01
N PRO A 281 15.36 10.22 -15.55
CA PRO A 281 16.49 11.16 -15.58
C PRO A 281 16.93 11.62 -14.19
N MET A 282 16.00 11.87 -13.27
CA MET A 282 16.32 12.36 -11.92
C MET A 282 17.14 11.37 -11.08
N TYR A 283 16.90 10.08 -11.29
CA TYR A 283 17.61 9.01 -10.58
C TYR A 283 18.75 8.39 -11.40
N GLY A 284 19.00 8.90 -12.62
CA GLY A 284 20.10 8.46 -13.47
C GLY A 284 19.91 7.08 -14.09
N TYR A 285 18.68 6.58 -14.18
CA TYR A 285 18.39 5.35 -14.93
C TYR A 285 18.53 5.61 -16.43
N LYS A 286 19.00 4.62 -17.19
CA LYS A 286 19.18 4.70 -18.64
C LYS A 286 17.84 4.62 -19.38
N SER A 287 16.86 3.93 -18.80
CA SER A 287 15.55 3.75 -19.40
C SER A 287 14.47 3.49 -18.37
N LEU A 288 13.20 3.53 -18.82
CA LEU A 288 12.05 3.18 -17.99
C LEU A 288 12.12 1.71 -17.56
N GLU A 289 12.62 0.84 -18.45
CA GLU A 289 12.78 -0.58 -18.19
C GLU A 289 13.76 -0.83 -17.04
N GLU A 290 14.91 -0.15 -17.03
CA GLU A 290 15.88 -0.27 -15.95
C GLU A 290 15.30 0.19 -14.61
N TYR A 291 14.59 1.32 -14.60
CA TYR A 291 13.89 1.80 -13.41
C TYR A 291 12.84 0.79 -12.94
N TYR A 292 12.03 0.23 -13.84
CA TYR A 292 10.97 -0.72 -13.47
C TYR A 292 11.51 -2.05 -12.99
N MET A 293 12.65 -2.52 -13.51
CA MET A 293 13.34 -3.68 -12.98
C MET A 293 13.83 -3.45 -11.54
N ASP A 294 14.38 -2.27 -11.24
CA ASP A 294 14.77 -1.92 -9.86
C ASP A 294 13.58 -1.58 -8.95
N ALA A 295 12.48 -1.06 -9.48
CA ALA A 295 11.30 -0.75 -8.69
C ALA A 295 10.50 -2.00 -8.31
N SER A 296 10.50 -3.03 -9.17
CA SER A 296 9.69 -4.24 -8.98
C SER A 296 10.11 -5.02 -7.73
N PRO A 297 9.18 -5.30 -6.79
CA PRO A 297 9.48 -6.08 -5.58
C PRO A 297 9.64 -7.58 -5.82
N ALA A 298 9.12 -8.13 -6.91
CA ALA A 298 9.33 -9.54 -7.27
C ALA A 298 10.83 -9.85 -7.41
N GLY A 299 11.24 -11.04 -6.97
CA GLY A 299 12.64 -11.48 -6.89
C GLY A 299 13.35 -11.05 -5.60
N ARG A 300 12.66 -10.39 -4.66
CA ARG A 300 13.28 -9.83 -3.44
C ARG A 300 12.80 -10.48 -2.15
N VAL A 301 11.70 -11.24 -2.18
CA VAL A 301 11.11 -11.78 -0.95
C VAL A 301 12.08 -12.74 -0.27
N ASP A 302 12.86 -13.53 -1.02
CA ASP A 302 13.86 -14.45 -0.49
C ASP A 302 14.96 -13.76 0.36
N ARG A 303 15.17 -12.45 0.18
CA ARG A 303 16.18 -11.66 0.93
C ARG A 303 15.63 -11.00 2.20
N ILE A 304 14.33 -11.08 2.44
CA ILE A 304 13.70 -10.52 3.64
C ILE A 304 13.98 -11.44 4.83
N ALA A 305 14.72 -10.93 5.81
CA ALA A 305 15.16 -11.71 6.97
C ALA A 305 14.30 -11.54 8.23
N ILE A 306 13.32 -10.63 8.20
CA ILE A 306 12.40 -10.37 9.32
C ILE A 306 10.98 -10.82 8.97
N PRO A 307 10.10 -11.04 9.95
CA PRO A 307 8.75 -11.49 9.66
C PRO A 307 7.94 -10.49 8.83
N PHE A 308 7.43 -10.95 7.68
CA PHE A 308 6.83 -10.11 6.64
C PHE A 308 5.51 -10.68 6.14
N ILE A 309 4.44 -9.87 6.16
CA ILE A 309 3.11 -10.26 5.68
C ILE A 309 2.75 -9.39 4.49
N SER A 310 2.42 -10.01 3.35
CA SER A 310 1.84 -9.28 2.22
C SER A 310 0.36 -9.62 2.07
N LEU A 311 -0.48 -8.62 1.81
CA LEU A 311 -1.89 -8.76 1.50
C LEU A 311 -2.15 -8.23 0.08
N ASN A 312 -2.64 -9.08 -0.82
CA ASN A 312 -3.11 -8.70 -2.15
C ASN A 312 -4.48 -9.30 -2.43
N THR A 313 -5.13 -8.86 -3.51
CA THR A 313 -6.43 -9.40 -3.95
C THR A 313 -6.34 -9.88 -5.39
N ARG A 314 -7.11 -10.90 -5.76
CA ARG A 314 -7.13 -11.45 -7.11
C ARG A 314 -7.80 -10.55 -8.14
N ASP A 315 -8.69 -9.67 -7.68
CA ASP A 315 -9.47 -8.75 -8.50
C ASP A 315 -8.89 -7.33 -8.55
N ASP A 316 -7.70 -7.10 -7.99
CA ASP A 316 -7.05 -5.79 -7.97
C ASP A 316 -6.87 -5.24 -9.40
N PRO A 317 -7.43 -4.05 -9.74
CA PRO A 317 -7.31 -3.48 -11.08
C PRO A 317 -5.93 -2.91 -11.41
N PHE A 318 -5.04 -2.78 -10.42
CA PHE A 318 -3.68 -2.25 -10.56
C PHE A 318 -2.66 -3.37 -10.56
N VAL A 319 -2.90 -4.43 -9.78
CA VAL A 319 -1.95 -5.52 -9.55
C VAL A 319 -2.49 -6.81 -10.14
N PRO A 320 -2.09 -7.19 -11.37
CA PRO A 320 -2.49 -8.47 -11.94
C PRO A 320 -2.07 -9.61 -11.01
N TRP A 321 -3.01 -10.44 -10.54
CA TRP A 321 -2.70 -11.47 -9.54
C TRP A 321 -1.62 -12.47 -9.99
N ARG A 322 -1.44 -12.65 -11.31
CA ARG A 322 -0.40 -13.50 -11.90
C ARG A 322 1.02 -12.94 -11.74
N SER A 323 1.18 -11.65 -11.46
CA SER A 323 2.49 -11.06 -11.18
C SER A 323 2.90 -11.17 -9.70
N ILE A 324 2.02 -11.68 -8.83
CA ILE A 324 2.34 -11.91 -7.42
C ILE A 324 3.28 -13.12 -7.32
N PRO A 325 4.47 -13.00 -6.69
CA PRO A 325 5.48 -14.05 -6.66
C PRO A 325 5.18 -15.10 -5.57
N ILE A 326 4.09 -15.85 -5.74
CA ILE A 326 3.61 -16.86 -4.78
C ILE A 326 4.74 -17.81 -4.35
N GLN A 327 5.55 -18.27 -5.31
CA GLN A 327 6.62 -19.23 -5.07
C GLN A 327 7.72 -18.67 -4.15
N GLU A 328 7.97 -17.36 -4.12
CA GLU A 328 8.97 -16.79 -3.20
C GLU A 328 8.48 -16.86 -1.75
N PHE A 329 7.19 -16.64 -1.51
CA PHE A 329 6.60 -16.81 -0.18
C PHE A 329 6.62 -18.27 0.30
N GLU A 330 6.52 -19.22 -0.61
CA GLU A 330 6.62 -20.66 -0.30
C GLU A 330 8.06 -21.11 0.00
N ARG A 331 9.07 -20.28 -0.31
CA ARG A 331 10.50 -20.57 -0.04
C ARG A 331 11.03 -19.89 1.22
N ASN A 332 10.59 -18.68 1.50
CA ASN A 332 11.06 -17.90 2.66
C ASN A 332 10.25 -18.23 3.94
N SER A 333 10.93 -18.66 5.00
CA SER A 333 10.31 -18.97 6.29
C SER A 333 9.83 -17.75 7.07
N ASN A 334 10.30 -16.56 6.74
CA ASN A 334 9.93 -15.33 7.44
C ASN A 334 8.77 -14.60 6.75
N SER A 335 8.30 -15.05 5.59
CA SER A 335 7.25 -14.35 4.86
C SER A 335 5.98 -15.18 4.69
N MET A 336 4.86 -14.47 4.57
CA MET A 336 3.59 -15.06 4.14
C MET A 336 2.80 -14.09 3.28
N LEU A 337 2.07 -14.63 2.31
CA LEU A 337 1.15 -13.91 1.44
C LEU A 337 -0.29 -14.30 1.78
N LEU A 338 -1.10 -13.29 2.04
CA LEU A 338 -2.54 -13.35 2.15
C LEU A 338 -3.15 -12.89 0.82
N LEU A 339 -3.88 -13.79 0.15
CA LEU A 339 -4.53 -13.50 -1.13
C LEU A 339 -6.04 -13.66 -1.01
N THR A 340 -6.78 -12.57 -1.08
CA THR A 340 -8.26 -12.60 -1.12
C THR A 340 -8.77 -12.74 -2.56
N GLU A 341 -9.98 -13.28 -2.75
CA GLU A 341 -10.61 -13.35 -4.08
C GLU A 341 -11.22 -12.02 -4.55
N ALA A 342 -11.51 -11.14 -3.60
CA ALA A 342 -12.09 -9.81 -3.81
C ALA A 342 -11.44 -8.78 -2.88
N GLY A 343 -11.54 -7.51 -3.25
CA GLY A 343 -11.13 -6.38 -2.42
C GLY A 343 -10.57 -5.20 -3.20
N GLY A 344 -10.36 -5.33 -4.51
CA GLY A 344 -9.84 -4.26 -5.37
C GLY A 344 -8.50 -3.70 -4.89
N HIS A 345 -8.13 -2.53 -5.40
CA HIS A 345 -6.89 -1.86 -4.99
C HIS A 345 -7.12 -1.07 -3.69
N VAL A 346 -6.70 -1.66 -2.56
CA VAL A 346 -6.89 -1.11 -1.21
C VAL A 346 -8.36 -0.85 -0.88
N GLY A 347 -9.31 -1.52 -1.55
CA GLY A 347 -10.74 -1.26 -1.39
C GLY A 347 -11.32 -1.90 -0.13
N PHE A 348 -11.29 -3.24 -0.06
CA PHE A 348 -11.68 -4.07 1.09
C PHE A 348 -12.95 -3.64 1.84
N ILE A 349 -13.90 -3.03 1.13
CA ILE A 349 -15.16 -2.56 1.71
C ILE A 349 -16.08 -3.75 1.98
N GLU A 350 -16.86 -3.67 3.06
CA GLU A 350 -17.77 -4.73 3.48
C GLU A 350 -19.10 -4.19 3.98
N GLY A 351 -20.10 -5.08 3.98
CA GLY A 351 -21.47 -4.74 4.35
C GLY A 351 -22.21 -3.95 3.27
N THR A 352 -23.47 -3.62 3.54
CA THR A 352 -24.34 -2.91 2.59
C THR A 352 -23.99 -1.43 2.47
N ILE A 353 -23.53 -0.81 3.55
CA ILE A 353 -23.14 0.61 3.59
C ILE A 353 -21.74 0.71 4.21
N PRO A 354 -20.68 0.72 3.39
CA PRO A 354 -19.30 0.59 3.87
C PRO A 354 -18.71 1.94 4.33
N ARG A 355 -19.30 2.54 5.37
CA ARG A 355 -18.85 3.83 5.95
C ARG A 355 -17.69 3.69 6.93
N GLU A 356 -17.74 2.67 7.78
CA GLU A 356 -16.76 2.43 8.85
C GLU A 356 -16.26 0.97 8.87
N GLY A 357 -17.01 0.05 8.26
CA GLY A 357 -16.65 -1.36 8.14
C GLY A 357 -15.70 -1.59 6.96
N TYR A 358 -14.46 -2.00 7.27
CA TYR A 358 -13.49 -2.45 6.30
C TYR A 358 -12.84 -3.74 6.77
N TYR A 359 -12.84 -4.74 5.89
CA TYR A 359 -12.13 -5.99 6.12
C TYR A 359 -10.65 -5.74 6.40
N LEU A 360 -10.04 -4.76 5.71
CA LEU A 360 -8.64 -4.38 5.89
C LEU A 360 -8.34 -3.91 7.32
N SER A 361 -9.18 -3.06 7.91
CA SER A 361 -8.94 -2.53 9.26
C SER A 361 -9.07 -3.63 10.32
N ARG A 362 -10.05 -4.53 10.18
CA ARG A 362 -10.20 -5.69 11.07
C ARG A 362 -9.03 -6.66 10.93
N LEU A 363 -8.63 -6.97 9.69
CA LEU A 363 -7.51 -7.84 9.40
C LEU A 363 -6.22 -7.31 10.00
N LEU A 364 -5.90 -6.04 9.77
CA LEU A 364 -4.69 -5.45 10.31
C LEU A 364 -4.73 -5.36 11.83
N SER A 365 -5.89 -5.12 12.44
CA SER A 365 -6.02 -5.11 13.90
C SER A 365 -5.65 -6.47 14.52
N GLU A 366 -6.19 -7.56 13.98
CA GLU A 366 -5.86 -8.92 14.46
C GLU A 366 -4.42 -9.34 14.12
N VAL A 367 -3.90 -8.91 12.97
CA VAL A 367 -2.48 -9.11 12.60
C VAL A 367 -1.57 -8.37 13.57
N PHE A 368 -1.84 -7.10 13.89
CA PHE A 368 -1.05 -6.36 14.86
C PHE A 368 -1.06 -7.03 16.24
N GLN A 369 -2.22 -7.46 16.72
CA GLN A 369 -2.34 -8.21 17.98
C GLN A 369 -1.50 -9.49 17.96
N SER A 370 -1.55 -10.24 16.85
CA SER A 370 -0.74 -11.46 16.67
C SER A 370 0.76 -11.16 16.66
N LEU A 371 1.21 -10.10 15.98
CA LEU A 371 2.63 -9.73 15.93
C LEU A 371 3.15 -9.22 17.29
N ILE A 372 2.32 -8.49 18.04
CA ILE A 372 2.63 -8.06 19.41
C ILE A 372 2.78 -9.28 20.32
N ALA A 373 1.88 -10.26 20.22
CA ALA A 373 1.93 -11.49 21.00
C ALA A 373 3.19 -12.33 20.64
N HIS A 374 3.45 -12.53 19.34
CA HIS A 374 4.63 -13.24 18.83
C HIS A 374 5.94 -12.65 19.37
N SER A 375 5.97 -11.35 19.63
CA SER A 375 7.18 -10.68 20.08
C SER A 375 7.51 -10.90 21.57
N LYS A 376 6.56 -11.44 22.34
CA LYS A 376 6.70 -11.74 23.78
C LYS A 376 7.10 -13.18 24.06
N GLU A 377 7.02 -14.03 23.03
CA GLU A 377 7.62 -15.38 23.00
C GLU A 377 9.10 -15.29 22.63
#